data_AF-A0A927Y3D9-F1
#
_entry.id   AF-A0A927Y3D9-F1
#
_cell.length_a   1.000
_cell.length_b   1.000
_cell.length_c   1.000
_cell.angle_alpha   90.00
_cell.angle_beta   90.00
_cell.angle_gamma   90.00
#
_symmetry.space_group_name_H-M   'P 1'
#
loop_
_entity.id
_entity.type
_entity.pdbx_description
1 polymer ?
#
loop_
_entity_poly.entity_id
_entity_poly.type
_entity_poly.pdbx_seq_one_letter_code
_entity_poly.pdbx_strand_id
1 'polypeptide(L)'
;MEKLRVSKTKKIVLSALMLATFIILDRFISINIQILALNFSSIAIMLVAIYCGPKYSTLVALLGDLIAALLFPFGSYFVGFTIANAIMGLIYGLYLYKKHEEKNSKIILSAIASNLVVLVVVNMIMNTFFIHFMYGKAFWILFTSRIIPQIILTVLNTVFIVVLEKVLRPFAKKYLYENEVEGSNQMNINEYLEKLDKFTKDPNLDVMEYVMKDFELETCKTKFLHVAGTNGKGSVCEMLSNVLVEAGYKVGKFISPHLIKFNDGIYINNKEISDEEVEKILEPLTKKIEEYNNSHEVPAKWFEVITCVALIYFLQNDCDFVVLETGLGGLTDCTNVVKSMVSIITNIGYDHIDILGETIEKITIQKAGIIKENSDTVIVEQAEEITKIIEETCDSKNAKLHKVKIEDAQNYSYTEDLQKFDYKDYKQIEINLKGKVQIYNASQVLEIIDVLKEKGFKISEEAIRNGLKAVVHKARMEKICEKPLMVFDGAHNENAIDNFKKNVEQYYKEYKKVYVVSVLNTKDYKTVIEKLCEDKDSIFIFTDGNDKQKYVAKEKLYNAAYDITTFSKLFTMSLEEALNVVTKLYDDRLILVVGSFYVYKDVQEFLSNIKD
;
A
#
# COMPACT_ATOMS: atom_id res chain seq x y z
N MET A 1 -3.76 4.15 29.74
CA MET A 1 -2.63 5.10 29.72
C MET A 1 -1.81 4.77 28.50
N GLU A 2 -1.94 5.56 27.44
CA GLU A 2 -1.14 5.45 26.21
C GLU A 2 0.36 5.42 26.55
N LYS A 3 1.11 4.49 25.96
CA LYS A 3 2.56 4.44 26.12
C LYS A 3 3.19 5.38 25.11
N LEU A 4 3.50 6.59 25.55
CA LEU A 4 4.30 7.54 24.78
C LEU A 4 5.66 6.90 24.40
N ARG A 5 6.08 6.99 23.14
CA ARG A 5 7.42 6.57 22.69
C ARG A 5 8.08 7.65 21.85
N VAL A 6 9.39 7.81 22.03
CA VAL A 6 10.23 8.62 21.15
C VAL A 6 10.70 7.74 19.98
N SER A 7 10.47 8.16 18.74
CA SER A 7 10.95 7.43 17.55
C SER A 7 12.47 7.25 17.54
N LYS A 8 12.95 6.25 16.80
CA LYS A 8 14.38 5.96 16.65
C LYS A 8 15.14 7.19 16.14
N THR A 9 14.59 7.89 15.14
CA THR A 9 15.18 9.11 14.57
C THR A 9 15.28 10.23 15.61
N LYS A 10 14.20 10.52 16.34
CA LYS A 10 14.21 11.55 17.39
C LYS A 10 15.16 11.22 18.55
N LYS A 11 15.30 9.93 18.91
CA LYS A 11 16.28 9.49 19.91
C LYS A 11 17.71 9.78 19.47
N ILE A 12 18.03 9.53 18.20
CA ILE A 12 19.36 9.81 17.63
C ILE A 12 19.64 11.32 17.63
N VAL A 13 18.69 12.13 17.16
CA VAL A 13 18.84 13.61 17.10
C VAL A 13 19.01 14.19 18.51
N LEU A 14 18.17 13.79 19.47
CA LEU A 14 18.28 14.27 20.84
C LEU A 14 19.60 13.84 21.48
N SER A 15 20.06 12.61 21.22
CA SER A 15 21.35 12.13 21.71
C SER A 15 22.52 12.94 21.15
N ALA A 16 22.49 13.29 19.87
CA ALA A 16 23.50 14.13 19.24
C ALA A 16 23.50 15.56 19.81
N LEU A 17 22.33 16.14 20.02
CA LEU A 17 22.20 17.47 20.64
C LEU A 17 22.73 17.46 22.08
N MET A 18 22.38 16.44 22.87
CA MET A 18 22.84 16.31 24.25
C MET A 18 24.33 15.98 24.34
N LEU A 19 24.90 15.28 23.36
CA LEU A 19 26.34 15.10 23.25
C LEU A 19 27.07 16.43 23.05
N ALA A 20 26.54 17.32 22.21
CA ALA A 20 27.09 18.68 22.07
C ALA A 20 26.95 19.49 23.36
N THR A 21 25.77 19.44 24.01
CA THR A 21 25.53 20.09 25.30
C THR A 21 26.43 19.56 26.41
N PHE A 22 26.72 18.25 26.42
CA PHE A 22 27.65 17.61 27.34
C PHE A 22 29.03 18.28 27.25
N ILE A 23 29.57 18.41 26.03
CA ILE A 23 30.89 19.02 25.79
C ILE A 23 30.90 20.49 26.25
N ILE A 24 29.81 21.22 26.00
CA ILE A 24 29.69 22.62 26.42
C ILE A 24 29.65 22.75 27.94
N LEU A 25 28.82 21.94 28.62
CA LEU A 25 28.67 21.97 30.08
C LEU A 25 29.95 21.55 30.79
N ASP A 26 30.61 20.51 30.27
CA ASP A 26 31.87 20.00 30.79
C ASP A 26 32.96 21.08 30.76
N ARG A 27 33.02 21.86 29.67
CA ARG A 27 34.12 22.80 29.43
C ARG A 27 33.88 24.22 29.92
N PHE A 28 32.70 24.78 29.69
CA PHE A 28 32.46 26.21 29.82
C PHE A 28 31.68 26.59 31.09
N ILE A 29 31.08 25.61 31.77
CA ILE A 29 30.22 25.84 32.95
C ILE A 29 30.82 25.15 34.20
N SER A 30 32.11 24.78 34.15
CA SER A 30 32.82 24.25 35.31
C SER A 30 33.13 25.38 36.31
N ILE A 31 32.53 25.34 37.50
CA ILE A 31 32.85 26.28 38.58
C ILE A 31 33.99 25.67 39.39
N ASN A 32 35.19 26.24 39.27
CA ASN A 32 36.37 25.83 40.04
C ASN A 32 36.59 26.81 41.20
N ILE A 33 36.19 26.41 42.39
CA ILE A 33 36.61 27.02 43.66
C ILE A 33 37.81 26.21 44.16
N GLN A 34 38.74 26.81 44.93
CA GLN A 34 39.98 26.19 45.40
C GLN A 34 39.86 24.75 45.99
N ILE A 35 38.66 24.34 46.43
CA ILE A 35 38.38 23.03 47.05
C ILE A 35 37.27 22.26 46.31
N LEU A 36 36.61 22.85 45.30
CA LEU A 36 35.42 22.30 44.66
C LEU A 36 35.36 22.61 43.17
N ALA A 37 35.39 21.56 42.34
CA ALA A 37 35.08 21.64 40.91
C ALA A 37 33.65 21.10 40.69
N LEU A 38 32.73 21.97 40.27
CA LEU A 38 31.37 21.57 39.91
C LEU A 38 31.27 21.36 38.40
N ASN A 39 30.90 20.14 37.99
CA ASN A 39 30.66 19.79 36.60
C ASN A 39 29.20 19.35 36.41
N PHE A 40 28.55 19.91 35.40
CA PHE A 40 27.14 19.69 35.10
C PHE A 40 26.92 18.83 33.85
N SER A 41 27.96 18.24 33.28
CA SER A 41 27.89 17.39 32.07
C SER A 41 26.99 16.16 32.27
N SER A 42 26.88 15.66 33.50
CA SER A 42 25.95 14.60 33.90
C SER A 42 24.48 14.94 33.62
N ILE A 43 24.11 16.22 33.58
CA ILE A 43 22.74 16.66 33.26
C ILE A 43 22.32 16.22 31.86
N ALA A 44 23.22 16.38 30.87
CA ALA A 44 22.94 15.96 29.50
C ALA A 44 22.70 14.45 29.41
N ILE A 45 23.51 13.67 30.14
CA ILE A 45 23.37 12.20 30.21
C ILE A 45 22.05 11.81 30.88
N MET A 46 21.66 12.48 31.97
CA MET A 46 20.39 12.24 32.66
C MET A 46 19.18 12.58 31.78
N LEU A 47 19.22 13.64 30.97
CA LEU A 47 18.15 13.97 30.04
C LEU A 47 17.99 12.88 28.96
N VAL A 48 19.10 12.41 28.37
CA VAL A 48 19.05 11.28 27.42
C VAL A 48 18.55 10.01 28.10
N ALA A 49 18.91 9.77 29.37
CA ALA A 49 18.42 8.63 30.13
C ALA A 49 16.90 8.67 30.33
N ILE A 50 16.33 9.85 30.63
CA ILE A 50 14.89 10.06 30.82
C ILE A 50 14.12 9.79 29.52
N TYR A 51 14.58 10.35 28.40
CA TYR A 51 13.83 10.38 27.13
C TYR A 51 14.19 9.25 26.14
N CYS A 52 15.44 8.80 26.11
CA CYS A 52 15.95 7.83 25.12
C CYS A 52 16.28 6.46 25.71
N GLY A 53 16.56 6.39 27.02
CA GLY A 53 16.81 5.16 27.76
C GLY A 53 18.27 4.69 27.76
N PRO A 54 18.55 3.51 28.38
CA PRO A 54 19.89 3.12 28.80
C PRO A 54 20.90 2.95 27.67
N LYS A 55 20.48 2.46 26.50
CA LYS A 55 21.38 2.31 25.34
C LYS A 55 21.94 3.66 24.89
N TYR A 56 21.09 4.68 24.79
CA TYR A 56 21.45 5.99 24.27
C TYR A 56 22.21 6.83 25.31
N SER A 57 21.81 6.79 26.59
CA SER A 57 22.54 7.50 27.66
C SER A 57 23.94 6.95 27.87
N THR A 58 24.12 5.62 27.77
CA THR A 58 25.45 4.98 27.80
C THR A 58 26.32 5.45 26.64
N LEU A 59 25.77 5.49 25.42
CA LEU A 59 26.49 5.93 24.23
C LEU A 59 26.90 7.40 24.32
N VAL A 60 26.00 8.29 24.75
CA VAL A 60 26.30 9.71 24.91
C VAL A 60 27.37 9.94 25.99
N ALA A 61 27.32 9.20 27.10
CA ALA A 61 28.34 9.33 28.15
C ALA A 61 29.72 8.85 27.69
N LEU A 62 29.78 7.74 26.95
CA LEU A 62 31.02 7.20 26.40
C LEU A 62 31.63 8.14 25.36
N LEU A 63 30.84 8.56 24.38
CA LEU A 63 31.30 9.46 23.32
C LEU A 63 31.63 10.85 23.86
N GLY A 64 30.87 11.34 24.85
CA GLY A 64 31.09 12.64 25.46
C GLY A 64 32.48 12.76 26.07
N ASP A 65 32.87 11.79 26.89
CA ASP A 65 34.19 11.75 27.51
C ASP A 65 35.31 11.61 26.49
N LEU A 66 35.15 10.71 25.51
CA LEU A 66 36.13 10.49 24.45
C LEU A 66 36.34 11.75 23.58
N ILE A 67 35.25 12.39 23.15
CA ILE A 67 35.30 13.59 22.32
C ILE A 67 35.83 14.78 23.13
N ALA A 68 35.42 14.94 24.39
CA ALA A 68 35.95 15.98 25.26
C ALA A 68 37.47 15.84 25.43
N ALA A 69 37.97 14.62 25.65
CA ALA A 69 39.40 14.34 25.74
C ALA A 69 40.17 14.65 24.45
N LEU A 70 39.55 14.39 23.29
CA LEU A 70 40.14 14.70 21.97
C LEU A 70 40.16 16.20 21.67
N LEU A 71 39.07 16.91 21.96
CA LEU A 71 38.94 18.34 21.68
C LEU A 71 39.70 19.22 22.68
N PHE A 72 39.80 18.77 23.93
CA PHE A 72 40.41 19.51 25.03
C PHE A 72 41.36 18.61 25.84
N PRO A 73 42.53 18.25 25.29
CA PRO A 73 43.48 17.39 25.99
C PRO A 73 44.11 18.12 27.19
N PHE A 74 43.61 17.85 28.40
CA PHE A 74 44.22 18.28 29.66
C PHE A 74 44.65 17.06 30.48
N GLY A 75 45.96 16.85 30.60
CA GLY A 75 46.52 15.69 31.29
C GLY A 75 46.48 14.39 30.48
N SER A 76 46.82 13.27 31.12
CA SER A 76 46.84 11.96 30.49
C SER A 76 45.44 11.37 30.40
N TYR A 77 44.95 11.11 29.18
CA TYR A 77 43.71 10.35 28.98
C TYR A 77 43.84 8.93 29.54
N PHE A 78 42.83 8.50 30.30
CA PHE A 78 42.75 7.16 30.86
C PHE A 78 41.39 6.54 30.57
N VAL A 79 41.41 5.43 29.83
CA VAL A 79 40.21 4.71 29.34
C VAL A 79 39.25 4.33 30.47
N GLY A 80 39.75 4.13 31.70
CA GLY A 80 38.90 3.84 32.85
C GLY A 80 37.87 4.93 33.14
N PHE A 81 38.16 6.21 32.90
CA PHE A 81 37.18 7.28 33.07
C PHE A 81 36.07 7.23 32.00
N THR A 82 36.38 6.82 30.78
CA THR A 82 35.38 6.58 29.74
C THR A 82 34.46 5.42 30.10
N ILE A 83 35.01 4.34 30.68
CA ILE A 83 34.23 3.22 31.21
C ILE A 83 33.35 3.67 32.38
N ALA A 84 33.89 4.49 33.30
CA ALA A 84 33.13 5.05 34.42
C ALA A 84 31.94 5.89 33.93
N ASN A 85 32.15 6.73 32.91
CA ASN A 85 31.10 7.53 32.28
C ASN A 85 30.05 6.65 31.56
N ALA A 86 30.46 5.60 30.85
CA ALA A 86 29.52 4.65 30.25
C ALA A 86 28.64 3.98 31.32
N ILE A 87 29.23 3.53 32.43
CA ILE A 87 28.50 2.93 33.56
C ILE A 87 27.55 3.96 34.20
N MET A 88 27.99 5.21 34.35
CA MET A 88 27.12 6.29 34.82
C MET A 88 25.90 6.47 33.91
N GLY A 89 26.10 6.49 32.58
CA GLY A 89 25.02 6.56 31.59
C GLY A 89 24.06 5.37 31.68
N LEU A 90 24.58 4.17 31.93
CA LEU A 90 23.78 2.96 32.13
C LEU A 90 22.94 3.05 33.42
N ILE A 91 23.55 3.45 34.54
CA ILE A 91 22.86 3.61 35.84
C ILE A 91 21.71 4.62 35.70
N TYR A 92 21.97 5.80 35.12
CA TYR A 92 20.91 6.77 34.90
C TYR A 92 19.81 6.22 34.00
N GLY A 93 20.17 5.52 32.92
CA GLY A 93 19.22 4.89 32.01
C GLY A 93 18.31 3.86 32.67
N LEU A 94 18.85 3.02 33.55
CA LEU A 94 18.07 1.99 34.25
C LEU A 94 17.08 2.58 35.27
N TYR A 95 17.47 3.67 35.93
CA TYR A 95 16.67 4.28 36.99
C TYR A 95 15.67 5.33 36.48
N LEU A 96 16.03 6.10 35.44
CA LEU A 96 15.24 7.27 34.99
C LEU A 96 14.35 6.99 33.78
N TYR A 97 14.62 5.93 33.01
CA TYR A 97 13.87 5.65 31.78
C TYR A 97 12.38 5.46 32.06
N LYS A 98 11.54 6.18 31.29
CA LYS A 98 10.07 6.21 31.41
C LYS A 98 9.51 6.69 32.75
N LYS A 99 10.36 7.11 33.71
CA LYS A 99 9.87 7.64 35.00
C LYS A 99 9.07 8.93 34.86
N HIS A 100 9.30 9.72 33.81
CA HIS A 100 8.53 10.93 33.49
C HIS A 100 7.02 10.66 33.22
N GLU A 101 6.61 9.40 33.01
CA GLU A 101 5.21 8.96 32.89
C GLU A 101 4.55 8.71 34.27
N GLU A 102 5.35 8.65 35.34
CA GLU A 102 4.88 8.38 36.71
C GLU A 102 4.60 9.68 37.50
N LYS A 103 3.97 9.54 38.68
CA LYS A 103 3.75 10.67 39.61
C LYS A 103 5.08 11.37 39.94
N ASN A 104 5.06 12.70 40.09
CA ASN A 104 6.24 13.52 40.38
C ASN A 104 7.09 12.99 41.55
N SER A 105 6.46 12.41 42.58
CA SER A 105 7.19 11.80 43.71
C SER A 105 8.10 10.65 43.30
N LYS A 106 7.70 9.81 42.33
CA LYS A 106 8.49 8.67 41.86
C LYS A 106 9.68 9.09 40.98
N ILE A 107 9.55 10.19 40.25
CA ILE A 107 10.65 10.79 39.47
C ILE A 107 11.71 11.33 40.40
N ILE A 108 11.30 12.07 41.44
CA ILE A 108 12.19 12.60 42.46
C ILE A 108 12.92 11.46 43.17
N LEU A 109 12.20 10.42 43.60
CA LEU A 109 12.81 9.24 44.24
C LEU A 109 13.80 8.53 43.31
N SER A 110 13.49 8.39 42.02
CA SER A 110 14.37 7.74 41.03
C SER A 110 15.61 8.59 40.71
N ALA A 111 15.47 9.91 40.69
CA ALA A 111 16.58 10.86 40.56
C ALA A 111 17.51 10.82 41.78
N ILE A 112 16.97 10.79 43.00
CA ILE A 112 17.76 10.63 44.23
C ILE A 112 18.48 9.29 44.22
N ALA A 113 17.78 8.19 43.93
CA ALA A 113 18.35 6.85 43.94
C ALA A 113 19.48 6.69 42.90
N SER A 114 19.26 7.13 41.66
CA SER A 114 20.28 7.05 40.61
C SER A 114 21.52 7.88 40.94
N ASN A 115 21.35 9.11 41.45
CA ASN A 115 22.49 9.95 41.82
C ASN A 115 23.24 9.41 43.06
N LEU A 116 22.57 8.74 43.99
CA LEU A 116 23.23 8.07 45.13
C LEU A 116 24.06 6.86 44.66
N VAL A 117 23.54 6.07 43.72
CA VAL A 117 24.28 4.94 43.15
C VAL A 117 25.48 5.42 42.34
N VAL A 118 25.31 6.45 41.50
CA VAL A 118 26.42 7.07 40.76
C VAL A 118 27.45 7.68 41.72
N LEU A 119 27.02 8.35 42.79
CA LEU A 119 27.90 8.89 43.82
C LEU A 119 28.82 7.80 44.40
N VAL A 120 28.25 6.68 44.84
CA VAL A 120 29.01 5.62 45.50
C VAL A 120 29.86 4.85 44.47
N VAL A 121 29.22 4.30 43.44
CA VAL A 121 29.86 3.37 42.50
C VAL A 121 30.85 4.08 41.60
N VAL A 122 30.41 5.15 40.94
CA VAL A 122 31.22 5.82 39.91
C VAL A 122 32.15 6.83 40.55
N ASN A 123 31.62 7.77 41.34
CA ASN A 123 32.39 8.92 41.80
C ASN A 123 33.33 8.59 42.98
N MET A 124 32.84 7.84 43.98
CA MET A 124 33.62 7.54 45.18
C MET A 124 34.49 6.29 45.02
N ILE A 125 34.02 5.24 44.37
CA ILE A 125 34.79 3.99 44.21
C ILE A 125 35.62 4.02 42.92
N MET A 126 34.99 3.95 41.75
CA MET A 126 35.71 3.78 40.47
C MET A 126 36.67 4.93 40.18
N ASN A 127 36.17 6.16 40.20
CA ASN A 127 36.99 7.32 39.89
C ASN A 127 38.14 7.49 40.90
N THR A 128 37.93 7.15 42.18
CA THR A 128 39.00 7.23 43.19
C THR A 128 40.03 6.14 42.99
N PHE A 129 39.60 4.93 42.64
CA PHE A 129 40.47 3.83 42.29
C PHE A 129 41.32 4.15 41.05
N PHE A 130 40.74 4.76 40.03
CA PHE A 130 41.47 5.18 38.82
C PHE A 130 42.48 6.28 39.10
N ILE A 131 42.14 7.27 39.93
CA ILE A 131 43.12 8.29 40.35
C ILE A 131 44.23 7.66 41.20
N HIS A 132 43.90 6.74 42.11
CA HIS A 132 44.90 5.98 42.88
C HIS A 132 45.85 5.23 41.96
N PHE A 133 45.31 4.52 40.97
CA PHE A 133 46.08 3.77 39.98
C PHE A 133 46.99 4.66 39.12
N MET A 134 46.48 5.79 38.64
CA MET A 134 47.24 6.71 37.79
C MET A 134 48.34 7.48 38.51
N TYR A 135 48.10 7.90 39.76
CA TYR A 135 48.95 8.87 40.47
C TYR A 135 49.61 8.32 41.73
N GLY A 136 49.36 7.05 42.09
CA GLY A 136 49.98 6.38 43.24
C GLY A 136 49.57 6.92 44.63
N LYS A 137 48.60 7.85 44.71
CA LYS A 137 48.14 8.45 45.97
C LYS A 137 47.29 7.45 46.77
N ALA A 138 47.44 7.38 48.10
CA ALA A 138 46.69 6.43 48.93
C ALA A 138 45.17 6.57 48.74
N PHE A 139 44.50 5.45 48.41
CA PHE A 139 43.07 5.40 48.09
C PHE A 139 42.20 6.09 49.16
N TRP A 140 42.45 5.81 50.44
CA TRP A 140 41.64 6.33 51.55
C TRP A 140 41.76 7.86 51.75
N ILE A 141 42.89 8.47 51.37
CA ILE A 141 43.06 9.92 51.40
C ILE A 141 42.23 10.56 50.29
N LEU A 142 42.29 9.99 49.08
CA LEU A 142 41.49 10.47 47.96
C LEU A 142 39.99 10.26 48.22
N PHE A 143 39.61 9.10 48.73
CA PHE A 143 38.23 8.75 49.05
C PHE A 143 37.62 9.77 50.01
N THR A 144 38.29 10.02 51.16
CA THR A 144 37.78 10.95 52.19
C THR A 144 37.71 12.40 51.69
N SER A 145 38.72 12.85 50.93
CA SER A 145 38.73 14.21 50.36
C SER A 145 37.61 14.47 49.34
N ARG A 146 37.06 13.42 48.71
CA ARG A 146 36.01 13.52 47.70
C ARG A 146 34.60 13.43 48.28
N ILE A 147 34.42 13.00 49.52
CA ILE A 147 33.09 12.81 50.13
C ILE A 147 32.29 14.11 50.08
N ILE A 148 32.82 15.20 50.64
CA ILE A 148 32.09 16.47 50.76
C ILE A 148 31.77 17.08 49.38
N PRO A 149 32.74 17.24 48.45
CA PRO A 149 32.46 17.73 47.10
C PRO A 149 31.40 16.92 46.35
N GLN A 150 31.47 15.59 46.46
CA GLN A 150 30.59 14.71 45.70
C GLN A 150 29.17 14.68 46.29
N ILE A 151 29.02 14.76 47.61
CA ILE A 151 27.70 14.93 48.24
C ILE A 151 27.04 16.23 47.77
N ILE A 152 27.79 17.35 47.80
CA ILE A 152 27.26 18.65 47.35
C ILE A 152 26.82 18.58 45.88
N LEU A 153 27.67 18.02 45.01
CA LEU A 153 27.37 17.89 43.59
C LEU A 153 26.16 16.99 43.32
N THR A 154 26.03 15.89 44.06
CA THR A 154 24.88 14.97 43.96
C THR A 154 23.58 15.67 44.35
N VAL A 155 23.57 16.49 45.41
CA VAL A 155 22.40 17.27 45.80
C VAL A 155 22.03 18.27 44.70
N LEU A 156 23.00 19.03 44.18
CA LEU A 156 22.77 19.99 43.11
C LEU A 156 22.23 19.31 41.84
N ASN A 157 22.86 18.24 41.37
CA ASN A 157 22.43 17.49 40.19
C ASN A 157 21.01 16.96 40.34
N THR A 158 20.64 16.48 41.53
CA THR A 158 19.28 16.02 41.83
C THR A 158 18.26 17.16 41.75
N VAL A 159 18.58 18.33 42.30
CA VAL A 159 17.70 19.51 42.21
C VAL A 159 17.57 19.97 40.76
N PHE A 160 18.68 20.11 40.05
CA PHE A 160 18.70 20.57 38.66
C PHE A 160 17.91 19.65 37.73
N ILE A 161 18.10 18.33 37.82
CA ILE A 161 17.39 17.42 36.93
C ILE A 161 15.88 17.41 37.20
N VAL A 162 15.46 17.52 38.46
CA VAL A 162 14.03 17.61 38.81
C VAL A 162 13.41 18.90 38.27
N VAL A 163 14.11 20.03 38.39
CA VAL A 163 13.62 21.31 37.86
C VAL A 163 13.60 21.31 36.34
N LEU A 164 14.69 20.90 35.69
CA LEU A 164 14.78 20.85 34.23
C LEU A 164 13.79 19.87 33.62
N GLU A 165 13.62 18.69 34.21
CA GLU A 165 12.62 17.72 33.76
C GLU A 165 11.21 18.32 33.87
N LYS A 166 10.88 19.01 34.97
CA LYS A 166 9.59 19.68 35.13
C LYS A 166 9.34 20.77 34.08
N VAL A 167 10.37 21.53 33.72
CA VAL A 167 10.30 22.60 32.70
C VAL A 167 10.24 22.03 31.28
N LEU A 168 11.01 20.99 30.99
CA LEU A 168 11.15 20.42 29.65
C LEU A 168 10.06 19.40 29.33
N ARG A 169 9.41 18.78 30.33
CA ARG A 169 8.39 17.75 30.12
C ARG A 169 7.26 18.19 29.17
N PRO A 170 6.67 19.39 29.26
CA PRO A 170 5.63 19.83 28.31
C PRO A 170 6.16 19.89 26.87
N PHE A 171 7.38 20.41 26.67
CA PHE A 171 8.03 20.48 25.36
C PHE A 171 8.37 19.08 24.84
N ALA A 172 8.92 18.21 25.69
CA ALA A 172 9.21 16.84 25.33
C ALA A 172 7.95 16.07 24.93
N LYS A 173 6.84 16.24 25.66
CA LYS A 173 5.53 15.65 25.28
C LYS A 173 5.03 16.16 23.93
N LYS A 174 5.25 17.44 23.62
CA LYS A 174 4.80 18.05 22.37
C LYS A 174 5.67 17.67 21.16
N TYR A 175 6.98 17.52 21.34
CA TYR A 175 7.95 17.43 20.23
C TYR A 175 8.72 16.11 20.16
N LEU A 176 9.02 15.48 21.30
CA LEU A 176 9.84 14.26 21.37
C LEU A 176 8.98 13.00 21.39
N TYR A 177 7.88 13.00 22.15
CA TYR A 177 6.99 11.85 22.23
C TYR A 177 6.04 11.84 21.05
N GLU A 178 6.02 10.70 20.38
CA GLU A 178 4.87 10.26 19.60
C GLU A 178 3.99 9.47 20.57
N ASN A 179 2.70 9.72 20.56
CA ASN A 179 1.75 8.80 21.16
C ASN A 179 1.95 7.42 20.47
N GLU A 180 1.88 6.29 21.20
CA GLU A 180 1.31 5.06 20.61
C GLU A 180 -0.15 5.40 20.35
N VAL A 181 -0.36 6.17 19.30
CA VAL A 181 -1.66 6.48 18.74
C VAL A 181 -2.10 5.19 18.06
N GLU A 182 -2.91 4.42 18.76
CA GLU A 182 -4.14 3.94 18.14
C GLU A 182 -4.79 5.16 17.49
N GLY A 183 -4.95 5.15 16.17
CA GLY A 183 -5.81 6.11 15.46
C GLY A 183 -5.47 7.56 15.73
N SER A 184 -4.69 8.13 14.84
CA SER A 184 -4.83 9.55 14.60
C SER A 184 -6.33 9.87 14.54
N ASN A 185 -6.77 11.07 14.88
CA ASN A 185 -8.12 11.45 14.44
C ASN A 185 -8.23 11.45 12.90
N GLN A 186 -7.18 11.04 12.17
CA GLN A 186 -7.27 10.28 10.92
C GLN A 186 -7.94 8.94 11.20
N MET A 187 -9.25 8.95 10.96
CA MET A 187 -10.02 7.80 10.53
C MET A 187 -9.16 6.65 9.98
N ASN A 188 -9.10 5.53 10.71
CA ASN A 188 -8.52 4.30 10.18
C ASN A 188 -9.40 3.83 9.01
N ILE A 189 -8.94 4.06 7.77
CA ILE A 189 -9.71 3.80 6.55
C ILE A 189 -10.23 2.37 6.54
N ASN A 190 -9.38 1.40 6.89
CA ASN A 190 -9.77 -0.02 6.90
C ASN A 190 -10.85 -0.29 7.94
N GLU A 191 -10.70 0.23 9.15
CA GLU A 191 -11.69 0.02 10.23
C GLU A 191 -13.05 0.64 9.89
N TYR A 192 -13.06 1.83 9.26
CA TYR A 192 -14.31 2.43 8.80
C TYR A 192 -14.95 1.63 7.67
N LEU A 193 -14.16 1.30 6.65
CA LEU A 193 -14.65 0.55 5.49
C LEU A 193 -15.14 -0.86 5.88
N GLU A 194 -14.56 -1.49 6.91
CA GLU A 194 -15.02 -2.78 7.44
C GLU A 194 -16.40 -2.70 8.12
N LYS A 195 -16.83 -1.53 8.58
CA LYS A 195 -18.17 -1.32 9.16
C LYS A 195 -19.27 -1.27 8.09
N LEU A 196 -18.91 -1.04 6.83
CA LEU A 196 -19.86 -0.94 5.72
C LEU A 196 -20.15 -2.32 5.14
N ASP A 197 -21.43 -2.57 4.84
CA ASP A 197 -21.84 -3.77 4.13
C ASP A 197 -21.22 -3.81 2.73
N LYS A 198 -20.59 -4.93 2.39
CA LYS A 198 -20.00 -5.17 1.07
C LYS A 198 -20.99 -5.68 0.03
N PHE A 199 -22.15 -6.17 0.47
CA PHE A 199 -23.15 -6.77 -0.41
C PHE A 199 -24.32 -5.80 -0.64
N THR A 200 -24.68 -5.63 -1.90
CA THR A 200 -25.84 -4.83 -2.33
C THR A 200 -26.85 -5.78 -2.97
N LYS A 201 -27.98 -6.00 -2.30
CA LYS A 201 -29.05 -6.87 -2.80
C LYS A 201 -29.94 -6.15 -3.83
N ASP A 202 -30.19 -4.86 -3.59
CA ASP A 202 -31.08 -4.02 -4.40
C ASP A 202 -30.35 -2.70 -4.73
N PRO A 203 -29.51 -2.67 -5.77
CA PRO A 203 -28.69 -1.51 -6.10
C PRO A 203 -29.55 -0.31 -6.55
N ASN A 204 -29.25 0.87 -6.03
CA ASN A 204 -29.84 2.15 -6.43
C ASN A 204 -28.75 3.24 -6.45
N LEU A 205 -29.13 4.48 -6.77
CA LEU A 205 -28.20 5.62 -6.86
C LEU A 205 -28.37 6.62 -5.72
N ASP A 206 -29.20 6.34 -4.71
CA ASP A 206 -29.65 7.32 -3.72
C ASP A 206 -28.46 7.93 -2.95
N VAL A 207 -27.51 7.08 -2.50
CA VAL A 207 -26.28 7.51 -1.83
C VAL A 207 -25.44 8.39 -2.76
N MET A 208 -25.29 7.97 -4.01
CA MET A 208 -24.48 8.66 -5.00
C MET A 208 -25.08 10.02 -5.32
N GLU A 209 -26.39 10.10 -5.54
CA GLU A 209 -27.11 11.35 -5.79
C GLU A 209 -27.03 12.28 -4.58
N TYR A 210 -27.20 11.75 -3.36
CA TYR A 210 -27.13 12.54 -2.13
C TYR A 210 -25.73 13.13 -1.92
N VAL A 211 -24.68 12.32 -2.07
CA VAL A 211 -23.29 12.76 -1.88
C VAL A 211 -22.86 13.70 -3.01
N MET A 212 -23.12 13.31 -4.26
CA MET A 212 -22.66 14.04 -5.43
C MET A 212 -23.45 15.32 -5.70
N LYS A 213 -24.58 15.57 -5.03
CA LYS A 213 -25.33 16.84 -5.14
C LYS A 213 -24.51 18.09 -4.81
N ASP A 214 -23.50 17.98 -3.94
CA ASP A 214 -22.61 19.11 -3.60
C ASP A 214 -21.56 19.37 -4.70
N PHE A 215 -21.46 18.47 -5.67
CA PHE A 215 -20.53 18.53 -6.77
C PHE A 215 -21.33 18.75 -8.05
N GLU A 216 -21.18 19.93 -8.68
CA GLU A 216 -21.89 20.24 -9.92
C GLU A 216 -21.35 19.43 -11.11
N LEU A 217 -21.69 18.14 -11.19
CA LEU A 217 -21.19 17.21 -12.22
C LEU A 217 -21.51 17.68 -13.65
N GLU A 218 -22.59 18.45 -13.84
CA GLU A 218 -23.04 18.91 -15.15
C GLU A 218 -22.26 20.11 -15.70
N THR A 219 -21.66 20.94 -14.83
CA THR A 219 -20.87 22.13 -15.21
C THR A 219 -19.36 21.86 -15.15
N CYS A 220 -18.95 20.65 -14.74
CA CYS A 220 -17.57 20.24 -14.56
C CYS A 220 -16.77 20.22 -15.88
N LYS A 221 -15.49 20.62 -15.78
CA LYS A 221 -14.53 20.52 -16.89
C LYS A 221 -14.23 19.07 -17.27
N THR A 222 -14.28 18.16 -16.31
CA THR A 222 -13.96 16.74 -16.45
C THR A 222 -14.87 16.00 -17.43
N LYS A 223 -14.26 15.21 -18.31
CA LYS A 223 -14.95 14.40 -19.32
C LYS A 223 -14.95 12.93 -18.91
N PHE A 224 -16.14 12.40 -18.60
CA PHE A 224 -16.30 11.01 -18.21
C PHE A 224 -16.41 10.10 -19.44
N LEU A 225 -15.61 9.03 -19.44
CA LEU A 225 -15.65 7.91 -20.38
C LEU A 225 -16.05 6.67 -19.56
N HIS A 226 -17.29 6.23 -19.71
CA HIS A 226 -17.91 5.26 -18.80
C HIS A 226 -17.97 3.88 -19.45
N VAL A 227 -17.44 2.86 -18.77
CA VAL A 227 -17.16 1.54 -19.35
C VAL A 227 -17.97 0.46 -18.63
N ALA A 228 -18.87 -0.20 -19.37
CA ALA A 228 -19.63 -1.37 -18.93
C ALA A 228 -19.34 -2.61 -19.79
N GLY A 229 -19.84 -3.76 -19.36
CA GLY A 229 -19.64 -5.05 -20.03
C GLY A 229 -19.41 -6.21 -19.07
N THR A 230 -19.32 -7.41 -19.61
CA THR A 230 -18.98 -8.62 -18.84
C THR A 230 -17.47 -8.82 -18.86
N ASN A 231 -16.86 -8.82 -20.04
CA ASN A 231 -15.43 -9.04 -20.22
C ASN A 231 -14.78 -7.90 -21.01
N GLY A 232 -13.54 -7.54 -20.64
CA GLY A 232 -12.74 -6.54 -21.37
C GLY A 232 -12.78 -5.13 -20.76
N LYS A 233 -13.72 -4.82 -19.85
CA LYS A 233 -13.84 -3.53 -19.15
C LYS A 233 -12.49 -2.97 -18.66
N GLY A 234 -11.88 -3.61 -17.66
CA GLY A 234 -10.57 -3.20 -17.15
C GLY A 234 -9.46 -3.13 -18.22
N SER A 235 -9.46 -4.00 -19.24
CA SER A 235 -8.45 -3.93 -20.31
C SER A 235 -8.63 -2.68 -21.18
N VAL A 236 -9.87 -2.33 -21.53
CA VAL A 236 -10.19 -1.08 -22.23
C VAL A 236 -9.86 0.13 -21.36
N CYS A 237 -10.19 0.09 -20.07
CA CYS A 237 -9.85 1.17 -19.14
C CYS A 237 -8.34 1.41 -19.06
N GLU A 238 -7.56 0.34 -18.93
CA GLU A 238 -6.10 0.40 -18.88
C GLU A 238 -5.51 0.97 -20.19
N MET A 239 -5.89 0.41 -21.34
CA MET A 239 -5.43 0.89 -22.65
C MET A 239 -5.80 2.36 -22.90
N LEU A 240 -7.06 2.72 -22.67
CA LEU A 240 -7.57 4.07 -22.94
C LEU A 240 -6.91 5.11 -22.01
N SER A 241 -6.79 4.79 -20.72
CA SER A 241 -6.12 5.68 -19.75
C SER A 241 -4.66 5.93 -20.14
N ASN A 242 -3.93 4.89 -20.54
CA ASN A 242 -2.54 5.03 -20.98
C ASN A 242 -2.40 5.93 -22.21
N VAL A 243 -3.23 5.73 -23.24
CA VAL A 243 -3.18 6.57 -24.45
C VAL A 243 -3.46 8.03 -24.12
N LEU A 244 -4.43 8.30 -23.25
CA LEU A 244 -4.79 9.67 -22.87
C LEU A 244 -3.71 10.33 -22.00
N VAL A 245 -3.06 9.58 -21.10
CA VAL A 245 -1.91 10.05 -20.31
C VAL A 245 -0.72 10.38 -21.23
N GLU A 246 -0.40 9.50 -22.18
CA GLU A 246 0.66 9.74 -23.19
C GLU A 246 0.34 10.94 -24.09
N ALA A 247 -0.94 11.23 -24.33
CA ALA A 247 -1.37 12.42 -25.06
C ALA A 247 -1.24 13.72 -24.25
N GLY A 248 -0.82 13.63 -22.97
CA GLY A 248 -0.56 14.78 -22.10
C GLY A 248 -1.76 15.23 -21.27
N TYR A 249 -2.85 14.46 -21.22
CA TYR A 249 -4.01 14.78 -20.40
C TYR A 249 -3.83 14.31 -18.94
N LYS A 250 -4.48 15.01 -18.00
CA LYS A 250 -4.65 14.53 -16.62
C LYS A 250 -5.83 13.57 -16.57
N VAL A 251 -5.56 12.29 -16.36
CA VAL A 251 -6.56 11.22 -16.47
C VAL A 251 -6.79 10.55 -15.13
N GLY A 252 -8.03 10.63 -14.63
CA GLY A 252 -8.52 9.76 -13.57
C GLY A 252 -8.92 8.39 -14.13
N LYS A 253 -8.61 7.31 -13.42
CA LYS A 253 -9.02 5.95 -13.76
C LYS A 253 -9.59 5.26 -12.54
N PHE A 254 -10.79 4.70 -12.69
CA PHE A 254 -11.44 3.86 -11.70
C PHE A 254 -11.66 2.46 -12.27
N ILE A 255 -11.11 1.44 -11.63
CA ILE A 255 -11.20 0.03 -12.04
C ILE A 255 -11.56 -0.88 -10.86
N SER A 256 -12.20 -2.02 -11.16
CA SER A 256 -12.58 -3.02 -10.16
C SER A 256 -12.34 -4.45 -10.66
N PRO A 257 -12.15 -5.45 -9.77
CA PRO A 257 -12.07 -5.33 -8.31
C PRO A 257 -10.74 -4.73 -7.83
N HIS A 258 -10.74 -4.20 -6.62
CA HIS A 258 -9.53 -3.81 -5.90
C HIS A 258 -8.73 -5.06 -5.48
N LEU A 259 -7.47 -5.18 -5.91
CA LEU A 259 -6.69 -6.42 -5.87
C LEU A 259 -5.91 -6.63 -4.55
N ILE A 260 -5.37 -5.55 -3.99
CA ILE A 260 -4.37 -5.48 -2.92
C ILE A 260 -4.92 -4.64 -1.76
N LYS A 261 -5.40 -3.44 -2.07
CA LYS A 261 -6.00 -2.46 -1.14
C LYS A 261 -6.96 -1.58 -1.91
N PHE A 262 -7.96 -0.98 -1.26
CA PHE A 262 -9.00 -0.21 -1.99
C PHE A 262 -8.43 0.93 -2.86
N ASN A 263 -7.23 1.46 -2.55
CA ASN A 263 -6.58 2.47 -3.37
C ASN A 263 -6.24 1.97 -4.78
N ASP A 264 -5.99 0.67 -4.97
CA ASP A 264 -5.45 0.09 -6.20
C ASP A 264 -6.47 -0.04 -7.35
N GLY A 265 -7.66 0.54 -7.16
CA GLY A 265 -8.64 0.78 -8.20
C GLY A 265 -8.83 2.25 -8.52
N ILE A 266 -8.09 3.17 -7.90
CA ILE A 266 -8.25 4.63 -8.07
C ILE A 266 -6.89 5.24 -8.45
N TYR A 267 -6.79 5.79 -9.65
CA TYR A 267 -5.53 6.33 -10.18
C TYR A 267 -5.70 7.71 -10.79
N ILE A 268 -4.68 8.55 -10.68
CA ILE A 268 -4.48 9.72 -11.54
C ILE A 268 -3.14 9.56 -12.26
N ASN A 269 -3.14 9.65 -13.59
CA ASN A 269 -1.95 9.46 -14.44
C ASN A 269 -1.17 8.18 -14.10
N ASN A 270 -1.91 7.07 -13.93
CA ASN A 270 -1.38 5.76 -13.52
C ASN A 270 -0.67 5.72 -12.16
N LYS A 271 -0.79 6.77 -11.35
CA LYS A 271 -0.38 6.78 -9.95
C LYS A 271 -1.58 6.52 -9.05
N GLU A 272 -1.46 5.49 -8.22
CA GLU A 272 -2.46 5.08 -7.24
C GLU A 272 -2.69 6.18 -6.20
N ILE A 273 -3.95 6.37 -5.78
CA ILE A 273 -4.27 7.30 -4.69
C ILE A 273 -3.55 6.90 -3.39
N SER A 274 -2.95 7.86 -2.68
CA SER A 274 -2.31 7.60 -1.40
C SER A 274 -3.33 7.53 -0.26
N ASP A 275 -2.96 6.84 0.83
CA ASP A 275 -3.81 6.74 2.03
C ASP A 275 -4.10 8.14 2.60
N GLU A 276 -3.13 9.06 2.54
CA GLU A 276 -3.31 10.46 2.96
C GLU A 276 -4.32 11.22 2.09
N GLU A 277 -4.35 10.97 0.78
CA GLU A 277 -5.34 11.58 -0.12
C GLU A 277 -6.74 11.02 0.14
N VAL A 278 -6.84 9.72 0.44
CA VAL A 278 -8.10 9.10 0.82
C VAL A 278 -8.62 9.68 2.12
N GLU A 279 -7.80 9.76 3.16
CA GLU A 279 -8.21 10.31 4.47
C GLU A 279 -8.76 11.74 4.34
N LYS A 280 -8.10 12.59 3.54
CA LYS A 280 -8.54 13.97 3.28
C LYS A 280 -9.94 14.05 2.67
N ILE A 281 -10.31 13.07 1.86
CA ILE A 281 -11.63 12.99 1.22
C ILE A 281 -12.64 12.31 2.14
N LEU A 282 -12.22 11.22 2.78
CA LEU A 282 -13.07 10.35 3.57
C LEU A 282 -13.49 10.99 4.89
N GLU A 283 -12.65 11.83 5.52
CA GLU A 283 -12.96 12.55 6.75
C GLU A 283 -14.22 13.44 6.63
N PRO A 284 -14.33 14.36 5.66
CA PRO A 284 -15.57 15.12 5.46
C PRO A 284 -16.71 14.25 4.92
N LEU A 285 -16.42 13.26 4.07
CA LEU A 285 -17.44 12.37 3.50
C LEU A 285 -18.16 11.55 4.58
N THR A 286 -17.45 11.12 5.63
CA THR A 286 -18.03 10.31 6.71
C THR A 286 -19.22 10.98 7.36
N LYS A 287 -19.13 12.29 7.64
CA LYS A 287 -20.24 13.04 8.23
C LYS A 287 -21.45 13.05 7.31
N LYS A 288 -21.22 13.21 6.01
CA LYS A 288 -22.29 13.21 5.00
C LYS A 288 -22.94 11.84 4.85
N ILE A 289 -22.15 10.76 4.94
CA ILE A 289 -22.67 9.39 4.96
C ILE A 289 -23.48 9.12 6.24
N GLU A 290 -23.05 9.62 7.39
CA GLU A 290 -23.83 9.52 8.64
C GLU A 290 -25.16 10.28 8.55
N GLU A 291 -25.17 11.48 7.96
CA GLU A 291 -26.40 12.25 7.69
C GLU A 291 -27.35 11.51 6.74
N TYR A 292 -26.82 10.92 5.67
CA TYR A 292 -27.58 10.07 4.76
C TYR A 292 -28.20 8.87 5.49
N ASN A 293 -27.38 8.12 6.24
CA ASN A 293 -27.82 6.91 6.96
C ASN A 293 -28.88 7.21 8.04
N ASN A 294 -28.86 8.40 8.63
CA ASN A 294 -29.89 8.83 9.60
C ASN A 294 -31.21 9.26 8.95
N SER A 295 -31.21 9.54 7.64
CA SER A 295 -32.37 10.06 6.90
C SER A 295 -32.99 9.09 5.90
N HIS A 296 -32.35 7.95 5.64
CA HIS A 296 -32.78 6.93 4.68
C HIS A 296 -32.86 5.55 5.32
N GLU A 297 -33.75 4.68 4.83
CA GLU A 297 -33.93 3.32 5.34
C GLU A 297 -32.77 2.37 4.96
N VAL A 298 -32.19 2.58 3.77
CA VAL A 298 -31.08 1.76 3.26
C VAL A 298 -29.77 2.50 3.50
N PRO A 299 -28.88 1.99 4.36
CA PRO A 299 -27.61 2.65 4.63
C PRO A 299 -26.63 2.48 3.48
N ALA A 300 -25.69 3.43 3.38
CA ALA A 300 -24.63 3.43 2.38
C ALA A 300 -23.78 2.15 2.45
N LYS A 301 -23.46 1.61 1.27
CA LYS A 301 -22.68 0.39 1.09
C LYS A 301 -21.22 0.72 0.79
N TRP A 302 -20.37 -0.28 0.98
CA TRP A 302 -18.93 -0.15 0.82
C TRP A 302 -18.55 0.40 -0.56
N PHE A 303 -19.13 -0.16 -1.63
CA PHE A 303 -18.76 0.21 -3.00
C PHE A 303 -19.23 1.62 -3.39
N GLU A 304 -20.35 2.08 -2.85
CA GLU A 304 -20.87 3.44 -3.06
C GLU A 304 -19.94 4.48 -2.42
N VAL A 305 -19.51 4.24 -1.18
CA VAL A 305 -18.56 5.12 -0.48
C VAL A 305 -17.21 5.19 -1.21
N ILE A 306 -16.67 4.06 -1.66
CA ILE A 306 -15.42 4.03 -2.44
C ILE A 306 -15.57 4.77 -3.78
N THR A 307 -16.71 4.61 -4.44
CA THR A 307 -16.99 5.34 -5.70
C THR A 307 -17.10 6.84 -5.45
N CYS A 308 -17.71 7.27 -4.35
CA CYS A 308 -17.73 8.67 -3.95
C CYS A 308 -16.31 9.21 -3.72
N VAL A 309 -15.46 8.48 -3.01
CA VAL A 309 -14.04 8.86 -2.81
C VAL A 309 -13.33 9.05 -4.15
N ALA A 310 -13.49 8.10 -5.08
CA ALA A 310 -12.86 8.17 -6.40
C ALA A 310 -13.34 9.39 -7.20
N LEU A 311 -14.65 9.62 -7.28
CA LEU A 311 -15.21 10.76 -8.02
C LEU A 311 -14.77 12.10 -7.42
N ILE A 312 -14.85 12.24 -6.09
CA ILE A 312 -14.38 13.45 -5.40
C ILE A 312 -12.88 13.67 -5.66
N TYR A 313 -12.07 12.61 -5.60
CA TYR A 313 -10.64 12.69 -5.88
C TYR A 313 -10.34 13.23 -7.28
N PHE A 314 -11.04 12.73 -8.30
CA PHE A 314 -10.84 13.17 -9.68
C PHE A 314 -11.29 14.62 -9.91
N LEU A 315 -12.42 15.01 -9.31
CA LEU A 315 -12.98 16.35 -9.42
C LEU A 315 -12.10 17.39 -8.71
N GLN A 316 -11.66 17.12 -7.47
CA GLN A 316 -10.76 18.00 -6.72
C GLN A 316 -9.39 18.17 -7.38
N ASN A 317 -9.01 17.21 -8.21
CA ASN A 317 -7.77 17.25 -8.98
C ASN A 317 -7.93 17.83 -10.38
N ASP A 318 -9.10 18.34 -10.78
CA ASP A 318 -9.33 18.90 -12.12
C ASP A 318 -8.89 17.96 -13.24
N CYS A 319 -9.23 16.66 -13.16
CA CYS A 319 -8.90 15.73 -14.24
C CYS A 319 -9.60 16.15 -15.54
N ASP A 320 -8.86 16.12 -16.66
CA ASP A 320 -9.38 16.37 -18.00
C ASP A 320 -10.34 15.25 -18.41
N PHE A 321 -9.91 14.01 -18.20
CA PHE A 321 -10.69 12.80 -18.46
C PHE A 321 -10.80 11.92 -17.21
N VAL A 322 -11.92 11.22 -17.09
CA VAL A 322 -12.07 10.12 -16.13
C VAL A 322 -12.57 8.89 -16.87
N VAL A 323 -11.77 7.83 -16.86
CA VAL A 323 -12.14 6.51 -17.37
C VAL A 323 -12.72 5.70 -16.21
N LEU A 324 -14.02 5.44 -16.26
CA LEU A 324 -14.81 4.93 -15.13
C LEU A 324 -15.34 3.53 -15.47
N GLU A 325 -14.85 2.49 -14.81
CA GLU A 325 -15.38 1.12 -14.96
C GLU A 325 -16.62 0.91 -14.06
N THR A 326 -17.70 0.31 -14.59
CA THR A 326 -18.82 -0.15 -13.76
C THR A 326 -18.41 -1.33 -12.89
N GLY A 327 -18.88 -1.35 -11.64
CA GLY A 327 -18.67 -2.49 -10.74
C GLY A 327 -19.58 -3.67 -11.11
N LEU A 328 -20.88 -3.40 -11.26
CA LEU A 328 -21.91 -4.41 -11.52
C LEU A 328 -23.00 -3.84 -12.43
N GLY A 329 -23.25 -4.51 -13.56
CA GLY A 329 -24.29 -4.06 -14.51
C GLY A 329 -23.94 -2.72 -15.15
N GLY A 330 -24.79 -1.72 -14.93
CA GLY A 330 -24.60 -0.36 -15.43
C GLY A 330 -25.70 0.61 -14.98
N LEU A 331 -26.97 0.28 -15.21
CA LEU A 331 -28.13 1.15 -14.97
C LEU A 331 -28.22 1.62 -13.52
N THR A 332 -28.06 0.70 -12.57
CA THR A 332 -28.09 0.96 -11.13
C THR A 332 -26.71 0.88 -10.49
N ASP A 333 -25.65 0.83 -11.29
CA ASP A 333 -24.28 0.85 -10.76
C ASP A 333 -23.96 2.23 -10.19
N CYS A 334 -23.32 2.30 -9.03
CA CYS A 334 -23.00 3.58 -8.37
C CYS A 334 -22.18 4.55 -9.24
N THR A 335 -21.43 4.05 -10.22
CA THR A 335 -20.71 4.90 -11.18
C THR A 335 -21.64 5.63 -12.17
N ASN A 336 -22.90 5.20 -12.31
CA ASN A 336 -23.87 5.76 -13.26
C ASN A 336 -24.48 7.10 -12.83
N VAL A 337 -24.02 7.69 -11.74
CA VAL A 337 -24.36 9.07 -11.33
C VAL A 337 -23.77 10.12 -12.28
N VAL A 338 -22.75 9.77 -13.08
CA VAL A 338 -22.07 10.72 -13.96
C VAL A 338 -22.79 10.92 -15.29
N LYS A 339 -22.56 12.07 -15.93
CA LYS A 339 -22.91 12.30 -17.35
C LYS A 339 -21.68 12.02 -18.22
N SER A 340 -21.65 10.83 -18.82
CA SER A 340 -20.58 10.42 -19.73
C SER A 340 -20.69 11.11 -21.09
N MET A 341 -19.54 11.49 -21.63
CA MET A 341 -19.41 11.94 -23.02
C MET A 341 -19.41 10.75 -23.99
N VAL A 342 -18.76 9.66 -23.56
CA VAL A 342 -18.69 8.41 -24.31
C VAL A 342 -19.05 7.26 -23.36
N SER A 343 -20.05 6.48 -23.74
CA SER A 343 -20.44 5.25 -23.08
C SER A 343 -19.87 4.06 -23.85
N ILE A 344 -19.12 3.20 -23.17
CA ILE A 344 -18.32 2.15 -23.78
C ILE A 344 -18.87 0.83 -23.29
N ILE A 345 -19.40 0.02 -24.20
CA ILE A 345 -19.94 -1.29 -23.86
C ILE A 345 -19.04 -2.35 -24.48
N THR A 346 -18.28 -3.02 -23.61
CA THR A 346 -17.43 -4.16 -23.98
C THR A 346 -18.29 -5.42 -24.17
N ASN A 347 -17.67 -6.59 -24.36
CA ASN A 347 -18.40 -7.83 -24.61
C ASN A 347 -19.38 -8.17 -23.46
N ILE A 348 -20.64 -8.44 -23.80
CA ILE A 348 -21.70 -8.86 -22.88
C ILE A 348 -21.89 -10.38 -22.97
N GLY A 349 -21.88 -11.02 -21.81
CA GLY A 349 -22.23 -12.42 -21.62
C GLY A 349 -22.92 -12.62 -20.28
N TYR A 350 -23.35 -13.85 -20.00
CA TYR A 350 -23.96 -14.21 -18.72
C TYR A 350 -23.02 -13.92 -17.55
N ASP A 351 -23.52 -13.11 -16.62
CA ASP A 351 -22.76 -12.60 -15.49
C ASP A 351 -23.72 -12.19 -14.38
N HIS A 352 -23.40 -12.52 -13.13
CA HIS A 352 -24.21 -12.16 -11.96
C HIS A 352 -25.72 -12.38 -12.15
N ILE A 353 -26.12 -13.56 -12.65
CA ILE A 353 -27.50 -13.91 -13.03
C ILE A 353 -28.50 -13.61 -11.89
N ASP A 354 -28.10 -13.89 -10.65
CA ASP A 354 -28.93 -13.66 -9.45
C ASP A 354 -29.28 -12.17 -9.21
N ILE A 355 -28.51 -11.24 -9.78
CA ILE A 355 -28.68 -9.78 -9.59
C ILE A 355 -29.12 -9.09 -10.87
N LEU A 356 -28.47 -9.41 -12.00
CA LEU A 356 -28.72 -8.74 -13.29
C LEU A 356 -29.86 -9.38 -14.09
N GLY A 357 -30.27 -10.59 -13.71
CA GLY A 357 -31.36 -11.34 -14.32
C GLY A 357 -30.90 -12.58 -15.09
N GLU A 358 -31.84 -13.49 -15.31
CA GLU A 358 -31.62 -14.82 -15.89
C GLU A 358 -31.43 -14.84 -17.42
N THR A 359 -31.62 -13.70 -18.10
CA THR A 359 -31.55 -13.63 -19.55
C THR A 359 -30.54 -12.59 -20.02
N ILE A 360 -29.94 -12.85 -21.18
CA ILE A 360 -28.91 -11.97 -21.76
C ILE A 360 -29.48 -10.59 -22.10
N GLU A 361 -30.77 -10.49 -22.42
CA GLU A 361 -31.47 -9.24 -22.68
C GLU A 361 -31.56 -8.39 -21.42
N LYS A 362 -31.90 -9.00 -20.26
CA LYS A 362 -31.93 -8.29 -18.97
C LYS A 362 -30.55 -7.76 -18.59
N ILE A 363 -29.52 -8.58 -18.77
CA ILE A 363 -28.12 -8.20 -18.55
C ILE A 363 -27.71 -7.06 -19.50
N THR A 364 -28.15 -7.11 -20.76
CA THR A 364 -27.86 -6.07 -21.75
C THR A 364 -28.54 -4.76 -21.41
N ILE A 365 -29.81 -4.77 -21.02
CA ILE A 365 -30.54 -3.57 -20.56
C ILE A 365 -29.81 -2.92 -19.37
N GLN A 366 -29.37 -3.72 -18.40
CA GLN A 366 -28.59 -3.24 -17.27
C GLN A 366 -27.31 -2.54 -17.74
N LYS A 367 -26.53 -3.15 -18.64
CA LYS A 367 -25.26 -2.57 -19.10
C LYS A 367 -25.47 -1.37 -20.03
N ALA A 368 -26.51 -1.37 -20.86
CA ALA A 368 -26.89 -0.26 -21.72
C ALA A 368 -27.39 0.97 -20.94
N GLY A 369 -27.75 0.81 -19.65
CA GLY A 369 -28.17 1.89 -18.77
C GLY A 369 -27.12 2.99 -18.51
N ILE A 370 -25.86 2.78 -18.90
CA ILE A 370 -24.82 3.82 -18.87
C ILE A 370 -24.92 4.80 -20.06
N ILE A 371 -25.74 4.52 -21.08
CA ILE A 371 -25.88 5.39 -22.26
C ILE A 371 -26.64 6.67 -21.85
N LYS A 372 -26.03 7.82 -22.13
CA LYS A 372 -26.56 9.14 -21.73
C LYS A 372 -27.14 9.88 -22.93
N GLU A 373 -28.00 10.84 -22.66
CA GLU A 373 -28.63 11.65 -23.70
C GLU A 373 -27.59 12.46 -24.48
N ASN A 374 -27.71 12.47 -25.81
CA ASN A 374 -26.81 13.20 -26.71
C ASN A 374 -25.31 12.85 -26.53
N SER A 375 -25.02 11.60 -26.13
CA SER A 375 -23.66 11.08 -25.98
C SER A 375 -23.20 10.25 -27.19
N ASP A 376 -21.96 9.80 -27.20
CA ASP A 376 -21.49 8.77 -28.13
C ASP A 376 -21.42 7.42 -27.41
N THR A 377 -21.75 6.34 -28.13
CA THR A 377 -21.66 4.98 -27.62
C THR A 377 -20.73 4.17 -28.51
N VAL A 378 -19.75 3.48 -27.92
CA VAL A 378 -18.82 2.61 -28.67
C VAL A 378 -18.96 1.16 -28.21
N ILE A 379 -19.21 0.26 -29.15
CA ILE A 379 -19.34 -1.18 -28.89
C ILE A 379 -18.44 -2.02 -29.80
N VAL A 380 -18.11 -3.23 -29.33
CA VAL A 380 -17.65 -4.30 -30.21
C VAL A 380 -18.86 -5.08 -30.70
N GLU A 381 -18.91 -5.32 -32.01
CA GLU A 381 -19.99 -6.11 -32.63
C GLU A 381 -20.07 -7.49 -31.98
N GLN A 382 -21.29 -7.84 -31.58
CA GLN A 382 -21.61 -9.04 -30.81
C GLN A 382 -22.99 -9.56 -31.22
N ALA A 383 -23.54 -10.55 -30.50
CA ALA A 383 -24.79 -11.19 -30.87
C ALA A 383 -25.89 -10.17 -31.23
N GLU A 384 -26.67 -10.47 -32.27
CA GLU A 384 -27.65 -9.55 -32.86
C GLU A 384 -28.66 -9.05 -31.80
N GLU A 385 -29.12 -9.94 -30.93
CA GLU A 385 -30.02 -9.63 -29.81
C GLU A 385 -29.44 -8.57 -28.84
N ILE A 386 -28.13 -8.63 -28.57
CA ILE A 386 -27.43 -7.67 -27.70
C ILE A 386 -27.27 -6.33 -28.43
N THR A 387 -26.80 -6.39 -29.67
CA THR A 387 -26.55 -5.21 -30.51
C THR A 387 -27.84 -4.40 -30.70
N LYS A 388 -28.96 -5.08 -30.95
CA LYS A 388 -30.26 -4.44 -31.15
C LYS A 388 -30.75 -3.67 -29.92
N ILE A 389 -30.61 -4.23 -28.71
CA ILE A 389 -30.98 -3.54 -27.47
C ILE A 389 -30.15 -2.26 -27.29
N ILE A 390 -28.85 -2.32 -27.61
CA ILE A 390 -27.96 -1.17 -27.52
C ILE A 390 -28.33 -0.10 -28.56
N GLU A 391 -28.65 -0.50 -29.79
CA GLU A 391 -29.15 0.41 -30.84
C GLU A 391 -30.43 1.12 -30.42
N GLU A 392 -31.45 0.36 -29.97
CA GLU A 392 -32.72 0.93 -29.50
C GLU A 392 -32.50 1.89 -28.32
N THR A 393 -31.56 1.56 -27.42
CA THR A 393 -31.20 2.45 -26.30
C THR A 393 -30.54 3.73 -26.82
N CYS A 394 -29.60 3.63 -27.77
CA CYS A 394 -28.95 4.80 -28.37
C CYS A 394 -29.97 5.71 -29.08
N ASP A 395 -30.87 5.14 -29.87
CA ASP A 395 -31.93 5.88 -30.56
C ASP A 395 -32.83 6.61 -29.56
N SER A 396 -33.25 5.94 -28.48
CA SER A 396 -34.08 6.55 -27.43
C SER A 396 -33.40 7.70 -26.69
N LYS A 397 -32.06 7.72 -26.66
CA LYS A 397 -31.23 8.72 -26.00
C LYS A 397 -30.63 9.73 -26.97
N ASN A 398 -30.93 9.65 -28.26
CA ASN A 398 -30.27 10.43 -29.31
C ASN A 398 -28.72 10.34 -29.21
N ALA A 399 -28.20 9.15 -28.87
CA ALA A 399 -26.78 8.88 -28.76
C ALA A 399 -26.23 8.32 -30.08
N LYS A 400 -25.05 8.77 -30.51
CA LYS A 400 -24.41 8.29 -31.74
C LYS A 400 -23.72 6.95 -31.47
N LEU A 401 -24.17 5.89 -32.13
CA LEU A 401 -23.57 4.56 -32.00
C LEU A 401 -22.40 4.35 -32.98
N HIS A 402 -21.28 3.87 -32.47
CA HIS A 402 -20.09 3.45 -33.21
C HIS A 402 -19.83 1.97 -32.97
N LYS A 403 -19.71 1.20 -34.06
CA LYS A 403 -19.54 -0.25 -34.00
C LYS A 403 -18.17 -0.65 -34.50
N VAL A 404 -17.42 -1.34 -33.66
CA VAL A 404 -16.16 -1.99 -34.00
C VAL A 404 -16.47 -3.36 -34.58
N LYS A 405 -16.21 -3.55 -35.86
CA LYS A 405 -16.38 -4.84 -36.51
C LYS A 405 -15.14 -5.69 -36.31
N ILE A 406 -15.34 -6.97 -36.01
CA ILE A 406 -14.24 -7.93 -35.84
C ILE A 406 -13.41 -8.05 -37.13
N GLU A 407 -14.06 -7.89 -38.29
CA GLU A 407 -13.47 -7.97 -39.62
C GLU A 407 -12.47 -6.84 -39.94
N ASP A 408 -12.60 -5.70 -39.25
CA ASP A 408 -11.75 -4.53 -39.45
C ASP A 408 -10.37 -4.73 -38.82
N ALA A 409 -10.23 -5.68 -37.89
CA ALA A 409 -8.95 -6.08 -37.30
C ALA A 409 -8.25 -7.11 -38.19
N GLN A 410 -7.19 -6.69 -38.89
CA GLN A 410 -6.51 -7.47 -39.92
C GLN A 410 -5.00 -7.59 -39.65
N ASN A 411 -4.30 -8.37 -40.47
CA ASN A 411 -2.84 -8.53 -40.43
C ASN A 411 -2.28 -8.89 -39.04
N TYR A 412 -3.02 -9.73 -38.32
CA TYR A 412 -2.67 -10.16 -36.98
C TYR A 412 -1.38 -10.99 -36.95
N SER A 413 -0.46 -10.61 -36.07
CA SER A 413 0.73 -11.37 -35.70
C SER A 413 1.06 -11.15 -34.23
N TYR A 414 1.91 -11.99 -33.66
CA TYR A 414 2.35 -11.83 -32.26
C TYR A 414 3.77 -12.33 -32.08
N THR A 415 4.38 -11.84 -31.01
CA THR A 415 5.68 -12.24 -30.45
C THR A 415 5.46 -12.63 -28.98
N GLU A 416 6.53 -13.02 -28.29
CA GLU A 416 6.48 -13.32 -26.86
C GLU A 416 6.00 -12.12 -26.04
N ASP A 417 6.36 -10.89 -26.41
CA ASP A 417 6.05 -9.67 -25.65
C ASP A 417 4.90 -8.84 -26.22
N LEU A 418 4.65 -8.86 -27.54
CA LEU A 418 3.68 -7.97 -28.19
C LEU A 418 2.78 -8.71 -29.18
N GLN A 419 1.53 -8.26 -29.30
CA GLN A 419 0.64 -8.56 -30.43
C GLN A 419 0.61 -7.37 -31.38
N LYS A 420 0.43 -7.64 -32.66
CA LYS A 420 0.44 -6.64 -33.73
C LYS A 420 -0.74 -6.85 -34.68
N PHE A 421 -1.42 -5.78 -35.05
CA PHE A 421 -2.56 -5.82 -35.96
C PHE A 421 -2.78 -4.49 -36.68
N ASP A 422 -3.58 -4.51 -37.73
CA ASP A 422 -4.12 -3.33 -38.40
C ASP A 422 -5.58 -3.16 -38.01
N TYR A 423 -6.04 -1.92 -37.87
CA TYR A 423 -7.45 -1.58 -37.68
C TYR A 423 -7.79 -0.30 -38.45
N LYS A 424 -8.66 -0.41 -39.46
CA LYS A 424 -8.98 0.71 -40.37
C LYS A 424 -7.69 1.40 -40.89
N ASP A 425 -7.53 2.69 -40.63
CA ASP A 425 -6.35 3.48 -41.02
C ASP A 425 -5.15 3.31 -40.08
N TYR A 426 -5.36 2.73 -38.89
CA TYR A 426 -4.28 2.42 -37.96
C TYR A 426 -3.55 1.16 -38.40
N LYS A 427 -2.31 1.32 -38.89
CA LYS A 427 -1.48 0.20 -39.33
C LYS A 427 -0.46 -0.18 -38.28
N GLN A 428 -0.19 -1.48 -38.16
CA GLN A 428 0.91 -2.03 -37.39
C GLN A 428 0.86 -1.58 -35.92
N ILE A 429 -0.34 -1.57 -35.32
CA ILE A 429 -0.55 -1.25 -33.91
C ILE A 429 -0.02 -2.38 -33.06
N GLU A 430 0.73 -2.04 -32.01
CA GLU A 430 1.32 -2.98 -31.09
C GLU A 430 0.64 -2.87 -29.72
N ILE A 431 0.28 -4.01 -29.14
CA ILE A 431 -0.23 -4.11 -27.75
C ILE A 431 0.56 -5.16 -26.98
N ASN A 432 0.80 -4.93 -25.70
CA ASN A 432 1.50 -5.89 -24.84
C ASN A 432 0.58 -6.86 -24.08
N LEU A 433 -0.71 -6.50 -23.91
CA LEU A 433 -1.68 -7.39 -23.27
C LEU A 433 -1.85 -8.68 -24.07
N LYS A 434 -1.92 -9.82 -23.38
CA LYS A 434 -1.96 -11.16 -23.98
C LYS A 434 -3.38 -11.60 -24.31
N GLY A 435 -3.48 -12.36 -25.39
CA GLY A 435 -4.70 -13.01 -25.86
C GLY A 435 -5.35 -12.27 -27.01
N LYS A 436 -5.81 -13.03 -28.02
CA LYS A 436 -6.36 -12.47 -29.27
C LYS A 436 -7.54 -11.54 -29.03
N VAL A 437 -8.35 -11.77 -27.99
CA VAL A 437 -9.49 -10.89 -27.64
C VAL A 437 -9.03 -9.44 -27.36
N GLN A 438 -7.80 -9.24 -26.91
CA GLN A 438 -7.27 -7.91 -26.63
C GLN A 438 -7.12 -7.04 -27.88
N ILE A 439 -7.03 -7.61 -29.08
CA ILE A 439 -7.01 -6.80 -30.32
C ILE A 439 -8.36 -6.13 -30.56
N TYR A 440 -9.47 -6.75 -30.13
CA TYR A 440 -10.80 -6.15 -30.24
C TYR A 440 -11.02 -5.06 -29.19
N ASN A 441 -10.53 -5.28 -27.95
CA ASN A 441 -10.49 -4.23 -26.93
C ASN A 441 -9.65 -3.03 -27.40
N ALA A 442 -8.50 -3.28 -28.03
CA ALA A 442 -7.65 -2.24 -28.59
C ALA A 442 -8.31 -1.53 -29.78
N SER A 443 -9.00 -2.27 -30.65
CA SER A 443 -9.80 -1.70 -31.75
C SER A 443 -10.92 -0.79 -31.21
N GLN A 444 -11.56 -1.18 -30.11
CA GLN A 444 -12.52 -0.33 -29.40
C GLN A 444 -11.90 0.93 -28.84
N VAL A 445 -10.69 0.83 -28.25
CA VAL A 445 -9.93 2.01 -27.82
C VAL A 445 -9.65 2.93 -29.00
N LEU A 446 -9.18 2.41 -30.14
CA LEU A 446 -8.92 3.22 -31.34
C LEU A 446 -10.18 3.95 -31.84
N GLU A 447 -11.33 3.29 -31.84
CA GLU A 447 -12.61 3.92 -32.19
C GLU A 447 -12.98 5.05 -31.21
N ILE A 448 -12.77 4.84 -29.90
CA ILE A 448 -12.99 5.89 -28.88
C ILE A 448 -12.05 7.07 -29.14
N ILE A 449 -10.80 6.82 -29.51
CA ILE A 449 -9.83 7.88 -29.83
C ILE A 449 -10.28 8.68 -31.07
N ASP A 450 -10.85 8.02 -32.09
CA ASP A 450 -11.41 8.72 -33.25
C ASP A 450 -12.60 9.61 -32.86
N VAL A 451 -13.51 9.10 -32.02
CA VAL A 451 -14.63 9.89 -31.45
C VAL A 451 -14.10 11.11 -30.68
N LEU A 452 -13.06 10.95 -29.87
CA LEU A 452 -12.45 12.07 -29.13
C LEU A 452 -11.78 13.08 -30.08
N LYS A 453 -11.10 12.63 -31.13
CA LYS A 453 -10.54 13.51 -32.16
C LYS A 453 -11.63 14.31 -32.89
N GLU A 454 -12.75 13.68 -33.25
CA GLU A 454 -13.92 14.35 -33.85
C GLU A 454 -14.47 15.46 -32.93
N LYS A 455 -14.42 15.26 -31.61
CA LYS A 455 -14.82 16.25 -30.59
C LYS A 455 -13.77 17.33 -30.33
N GLY A 456 -12.62 17.30 -31.02
CA GLY A 456 -11.58 18.34 -30.96
C GLY A 456 -10.45 18.07 -29.97
N PHE A 457 -10.37 16.87 -29.38
CA PHE A 457 -9.24 16.50 -28.52
C PHE A 457 -8.02 16.13 -29.36
N LYS A 458 -6.82 16.53 -28.89
CA LYS A 458 -5.56 16.33 -29.58
C LYS A 458 -4.87 15.09 -29.05
N ILE A 459 -4.92 14.01 -29.83
CA ILE A 459 -4.30 12.73 -29.48
C ILE A 459 -3.40 12.34 -30.66
N SER A 460 -2.08 12.42 -30.48
CA SER A 460 -1.11 12.11 -31.53
C SER A 460 -1.04 10.60 -31.78
N GLU A 461 -0.61 10.22 -32.99
CA GLU A 461 -0.38 8.80 -33.30
C GLU A 461 0.71 8.19 -32.41
N GLU A 462 1.73 8.99 -32.05
CA GLU A 462 2.78 8.59 -31.11
C GLU A 462 2.19 8.22 -29.73
N ALA A 463 1.30 9.04 -29.19
CA ALA A 463 0.64 8.77 -27.91
C ALA A 463 -0.20 7.48 -27.95
N ILE A 464 -0.90 7.24 -29.07
CA ILE A 464 -1.66 6.00 -29.28
C ILE A 464 -0.73 4.79 -29.25
N ARG A 465 0.35 4.84 -30.03
CA ARG A 465 1.30 3.73 -30.15
C ARG A 465 2.03 3.44 -28.84
N ASN A 466 2.52 4.48 -28.16
CA ASN A 466 3.21 4.33 -26.88
C ASN A 466 2.26 3.83 -25.79
N GLY A 467 1.06 4.42 -25.70
CA GLY A 467 0.08 4.07 -24.67
C GLY A 467 -0.41 2.63 -24.77
N LEU A 468 -0.68 2.14 -25.99
CA LEU A 468 -1.14 0.78 -26.25
C LEU A 468 -0.03 -0.28 -26.06
N LYS A 469 1.23 0.09 -26.31
CA LYS A 469 2.38 -0.82 -26.20
C LYS A 469 2.86 -1.05 -24.77
N ALA A 470 2.55 -0.14 -23.84
CA ALA A 470 3.09 -0.15 -22.47
C ALA A 470 2.01 -0.28 -21.38
N VAL A 471 1.00 -1.13 -21.60
CA VAL A 471 -0.12 -1.31 -20.66
C VAL A 471 0.24 -2.22 -19.50
N VAL A 472 0.08 -1.74 -18.27
CA VAL A 472 0.26 -2.56 -17.08
C VAL A 472 -1.11 -3.02 -16.60
N HIS A 473 -1.46 -4.27 -16.92
CA HIS A 473 -2.68 -4.88 -16.40
C HIS A 473 -2.35 -5.83 -15.26
N LYS A 474 -2.38 -5.32 -14.03
CA LYS A 474 -2.08 -6.10 -12.83
C LYS A 474 -2.92 -7.38 -12.79
N ALA A 475 -2.27 -8.50 -12.46
CA ALA A 475 -2.84 -9.81 -12.22
C ALA A 475 -3.61 -10.46 -13.39
N ARG A 476 -3.43 -10.02 -14.64
CA ARG A 476 -4.03 -10.65 -15.84
C ARG A 476 -2.94 -11.00 -16.87
N MET A 477 -2.57 -12.27 -16.96
CA MET A 477 -1.41 -12.77 -17.73
C MET A 477 -0.15 -11.91 -17.53
N GLU A 478 0.05 -11.42 -16.32
CA GLU A 478 1.12 -10.47 -16.01
C GLU A 478 2.43 -11.22 -15.79
N LYS A 479 3.47 -10.86 -16.54
CA LYS A 479 4.84 -11.31 -16.27
C LYS A 479 5.40 -10.54 -15.08
N ILE A 480 5.42 -11.16 -13.91
CA ILE A 480 5.80 -10.54 -12.62
C ILE A 480 7.28 -10.76 -12.27
N CYS A 481 7.94 -11.74 -12.88
CA CYS A 481 9.38 -11.95 -12.77
C CYS A 481 9.96 -12.51 -14.08
N GLU A 482 11.15 -12.04 -14.47
CA GLU A 482 11.87 -12.54 -15.66
C GLU A 482 12.70 -13.79 -15.34
N LYS A 483 13.32 -13.84 -14.15
CA LYS A 483 14.20 -14.95 -13.71
C LYS A 483 14.01 -15.21 -12.21
N PRO A 484 13.39 -16.34 -11.83
CA PRO A 484 12.74 -17.32 -12.72
C PRO A 484 11.56 -16.68 -13.47
N LEU A 485 11.24 -17.20 -14.66
CA LEU A 485 10.11 -16.68 -15.44
C LEU A 485 8.80 -17.00 -14.71
N MET A 486 8.13 -15.97 -14.21
CA MET A 486 6.92 -16.10 -13.41
C MET A 486 5.81 -15.22 -13.98
N VAL A 487 4.64 -15.84 -14.21
CA VAL A 487 3.43 -15.18 -14.71
C VAL A 487 2.30 -15.38 -13.71
N PHE A 488 1.57 -14.31 -13.44
CA PHE A 488 0.40 -14.30 -12.58
C PHE A 488 -0.88 -14.11 -13.39
N ASP A 489 -1.91 -14.88 -13.07
CA ASP A 489 -3.26 -14.65 -13.58
C ASP A 489 -4.33 -14.92 -12.50
N GLY A 490 -5.25 -13.98 -12.30
CA GLY A 490 -6.34 -14.11 -11.32
C GLY A 490 -7.52 -14.98 -11.78
N ALA A 491 -7.41 -15.74 -12.87
CA ALA A 491 -8.43 -16.66 -13.33
C ALA A 491 -8.87 -17.63 -12.22
N HIS A 492 -10.18 -17.66 -11.96
CA HIS A 492 -10.76 -18.35 -10.80
C HIS A 492 -12.15 -18.96 -11.07
N ASN A 493 -12.59 -18.95 -12.33
CA ASN A 493 -13.83 -19.57 -12.81
C ASN A 493 -13.57 -20.26 -14.15
N GLU A 494 -14.52 -21.07 -14.61
CA GLU A 494 -14.38 -21.85 -15.85
C GLU A 494 -13.93 -20.99 -17.05
N ASN A 495 -14.68 -19.95 -17.39
CA ASN A 495 -14.40 -19.10 -18.54
C ASN A 495 -13.02 -18.41 -18.45
N ALA A 496 -12.65 -17.96 -17.25
CA ALA A 496 -11.36 -17.32 -17.02
C ALA A 496 -10.20 -18.33 -17.15
N ILE A 497 -10.37 -19.56 -16.63
CA ILE A 497 -9.36 -20.62 -16.74
C ILE A 497 -9.21 -21.07 -18.21
N ASP A 498 -10.30 -21.17 -18.97
CA ASP A 498 -10.23 -21.48 -20.40
C ASP A 498 -9.47 -20.40 -21.17
N ASN A 499 -9.71 -19.13 -20.86
CA ASN A 499 -8.96 -18.02 -21.47
C ASN A 499 -7.48 -18.04 -21.07
N PHE A 500 -7.19 -18.27 -19.78
CA PHE A 500 -5.84 -18.42 -19.27
C PHE A 500 -5.09 -19.56 -19.97
N LYS A 501 -5.69 -20.75 -20.10
CA LYS A 501 -5.10 -21.89 -20.81
C LYS A 501 -4.83 -21.58 -22.28
N LYS A 502 -5.76 -20.93 -22.98
CA LYS A 502 -5.55 -20.49 -24.37
C LYS A 502 -4.35 -19.54 -24.48
N ASN A 503 -4.18 -18.62 -23.53
CA ASN A 503 -3.03 -17.74 -23.50
C ASN A 503 -1.73 -18.50 -23.18
N VAL A 504 -1.75 -19.41 -22.22
CA VAL A 504 -0.58 -20.25 -21.89
C VAL A 504 -0.16 -21.11 -23.08
N GLU A 505 -1.10 -21.74 -23.78
CA GLU A 505 -0.82 -22.49 -25.00
C GLU A 505 -0.32 -21.59 -26.14
N GLN A 506 -0.81 -20.36 -26.24
CA GLN A 506 -0.38 -19.44 -27.30
C GLN A 506 1.05 -18.90 -27.07
N TYR A 507 1.36 -18.46 -25.85
CA TYR A 507 2.61 -17.74 -25.56
C TYR A 507 3.69 -18.62 -24.93
N TYR A 508 3.30 -19.72 -24.29
CA TYR A 508 4.19 -20.51 -23.45
C TYR A 508 4.12 -22.02 -23.72
N LYS A 509 3.72 -22.40 -24.95
CA LYS A 509 3.59 -23.80 -25.37
C LYS A 509 4.81 -24.66 -25.03
N GLU A 510 5.98 -24.19 -25.46
CA GLU A 510 7.25 -24.92 -25.40
C GLU A 510 7.89 -24.94 -24.01
N TYR A 511 7.33 -24.18 -23.06
CA TYR A 511 7.83 -24.15 -21.69
C TYR A 511 7.33 -25.36 -20.89
N LYS A 512 8.25 -25.96 -20.11
CA LYS A 512 7.87 -26.82 -18.98
C LYS A 512 7.27 -25.92 -17.89
N LYS A 513 6.15 -26.34 -17.31
CA LYS A 513 5.36 -25.47 -16.43
C LYS A 513 5.27 -26.02 -15.01
N VAL A 514 5.16 -25.10 -14.06
CA VAL A 514 4.80 -25.36 -12.67
C VAL A 514 3.67 -24.42 -12.29
N TYR A 515 2.54 -24.98 -11.86
CA TYR A 515 1.39 -24.22 -11.40
C TYR A 515 1.41 -24.10 -9.88
N VAL A 516 1.33 -22.89 -9.36
CA VAL A 516 1.02 -22.59 -7.96
C VAL A 516 -0.45 -22.17 -7.91
N VAL A 517 -1.28 -23.01 -7.29
CA VAL A 517 -2.75 -22.90 -7.39
C VAL A 517 -3.35 -22.63 -6.03
N SER A 518 -4.15 -21.55 -5.96
CA SER A 518 -4.88 -21.13 -4.76
C SER A 518 -6.29 -20.74 -5.14
N VAL A 519 -7.32 -21.46 -4.66
CA VAL A 519 -8.73 -21.20 -5.04
C VAL A 519 -9.58 -20.88 -3.81
N LEU A 520 -10.43 -19.86 -3.90
CA LEU A 520 -11.36 -19.49 -2.84
C LEU A 520 -12.45 -20.55 -2.62
N ASN A 521 -12.92 -20.70 -1.38
CA ASN A 521 -13.98 -21.65 -1.01
C ASN A 521 -15.36 -21.31 -1.60
N THR A 522 -15.56 -20.06 -2.04
CA THR A 522 -16.78 -19.58 -2.68
C THR A 522 -16.85 -19.90 -4.17
N LYS A 523 -15.77 -20.44 -4.77
CA LYS A 523 -15.68 -20.73 -6.20
C LYS A 523 -15.79 -22.21 -6.47
N ASP A 524 -16.20 -22.56 -7.70
CA ASP A 524 -16.20 -23.94 -8.18
C ASP A 524 -14.77 -24.42 -8.46
N TYR A 525 -14.08 -24.78 -7.38
CA TYR A 525 -12.69 -25.24 -7.46
C TYR A 525 -12.57 -26.55 -8.23
N LYS A 526 -13.60 -27.40 -8.28
CA LYS A 526 -13.51 -28.69 -8.97
C LYS A 526 -13.31 -28.50 -10.46
N THR A 527 -14.15 -27.68 -11.09
CA THR A 527 -14.04 -27.33 -12.51
C THR A 527 -12.73 -26.61 -12.82
N VAL A 528 -12.27 -25.71 -11.92
CA VAL A 528 -10.97 -25.04 -12.06
C VAL A 528 -9.81 -26.05 -12.07
N ILE A 529 -9.78 -26.96 -11.10
CA ILE A 529 -8.73 -27.99 -11.00
C ILE A 529 -8.79 -28.95 -12.18
N GLU A 530 -9.98 -29.40 -12.58
CA GLU A 530 -10.18 -30.28 -13.72
C GLU A 530 -9.57 -29.70 -14.99
N LYS A 531 -9.90 -28.45 -15.31
CA LYS A 531 -9.38 -27.77 -16.50
C LYS A 531 -7.88 -27.54 -16.44
N LEU A 532 -7.35 -27.12 -15.29
CA LEU A 532 -5.90 -26.92 -15.14
C LEU A 532 -5.12 -28.23 -15.30
N CYS A 533 -5.64 -29.34 -14.75
CA CYS A 533 -4.99 -30.65 -14.81
C CYS A 533 -5.04 -31.33 -16.18
N GLU A 534 -5.71 -30.74 -17.18
CA GLU A 534 -5.58 -31.17 -18.58
C GLU A 534 -4.13 -31.02 -19.10
N ASP A 535 -3.33 -30.10 -18.53
CA ASP A 535 -1.88 -30.04 -18.75
C ASP A 535 -1.17 -31.12 -17.91
N LYS A 536 -1.24 -32.36 -18.39
CA LYS A 536 -0.74 -33.56 -17.69
C LYS A 536 0.78 -33.59 -17.50
N ASP A 537 1.53 -32.76 -18.23
CA ASP A 537 2.99 -32.72 -18.16
C ASP A 537 3.56 -31.77 -17.13
N SER A 538 2.68 -30.93 -16.57
CA SER A 538 3.05 -29.90 -15.62
C SER A 538 3.07 -30.37 -14.18
N ILE A 539 3.82 -29.65 -13.34
CA ILE A 539 3.84 -29.83 -11.89
C ILE A 539 2.78 -28.92 -11.28
N PHE A 540 2.02 -29.41 -10.30
CA PHE A 540 1.01 -28.63 -9.58
C PHE A 540 1.33 -28.59 -8.09
N ILE A 541 1.41 -27.38 -7.55
CA ILE A 541 1.57 -27.11 -6.12
C ILE A 541 0.29 -26.42 -5.64
N PHE A 542 -0.51 -27.13 -4.85
CA PHE A 542 -1.74 -26.60 -4.27
C PHE A 542 -1.44 -25.95 -2.92
N THR A 543 -2.04 -24.78 -2.68
CA THR A 543 -1.82 -24.01 -1.46
C THR A 543 -3.13 -23.60 -0.80
N ASP A 544 -3.06 -23.25 0.49
CA ASP A 544 -4.19 -22.69 1.25
C ASP A 544 -4.36 -21.17 1.04
N GLY A 545 -3.76 -20.61 -0.01
CA GLY A 545 -3.72 -19.17 -0.25
C GLY A 545 -3.03 -18.39 0.87
N ASN A 546 -3.47 -17.15 1.09
CA ASN A 546 -3.01 -16.26 2.16
C ASN A 546 -3.90 -16.29 3.41
N ASP A 547 -5.08 -16.91 3.34
CA ASP A 547 -6.02 -17.03 4.45
C ASP A 547 -6.74 -18.39 4.41
N LYS A 548 -6.36 -19.29 5.32
CA LYS A 548 -6.90 -20.65 5.39
C LYS A 548 -8.42 -20.73 5.56
N GLN A 549 -9.07 -19.66 6.02
CA GLN A 549 -10.53 -19.64 6.19
C GLN A 549 -11.26 -19.32 4.88
N LYS A 550 -10.65 -18.52 4.00
CA LYS A 550 -11.25 -18.09 2.72
C LYS A 550 -10.96 -19.04 1.56
N TYR A 551 -9.88 -19.81 1.65
CA TYR A 551 -9.44 -20.70 0.59
C TYR A 551 -9.88 -22.15 0.80
N VAL A 552 -9.97 -22.89 -0.30
CA VAL A 552 -10.10 -24.33 -0.27
C VAL A 552 -8.80 -24.91 0.28
N ALA A 553 -8.90 -25.81 1.27
CA ALA A 553 -7.74 -26.51 1.81
C ALA A 553 -6.96 -27.22 0.70
N LYS A 554 -5.63 -27.09 0.70
CA LYS A 554 -4.71 -27.66 -0.28
C LYS A 554 -4.89 -29.17 -0.45
N GLU A 555 -5.25 -29.90 0.61
CA GLU A 555 -5.53 -31.34 0.53
C GLU A 555 -6.79 -31.64 -0.29
N LYS A 556 -7.81 -30.76 -0.27
CA LYS A 556 -9.00 -30.91 -1.11
C LYS A 556 -8.70 -30.63 -2.58
N LEU A 557 -7.89 -29.59 -2.86
CA LEU A 557 -7.43 -29.30 -4.22
C LEU A 557 -6.59 -30.46 -4.77
N TYR A 558 -5.68 -30.99 -3.95
CA TYR A 558 -4.90 -32.18 -4.27
C TYR A 558 -5.77 -33.38 -4.61
N ASN A 559 -6.76 -33.69 -3.77
CA ASN A 559 -7.66 -34.83 -4.01
C ASN A 559 -8.48 -34.64 -5.29
N ALA A 560 -8.91 -33.41 -5.61
CA ALA A 560 -9.61 -33.14 -6.87
C ALA A 560 -8.72 -33.36 -8.11
N ALA A 561 -7.41 -33.13 -7.99
CA ALA A 561 -6.44 -33.36 -9.06
C ALA A 561 -5.99 -34.83 -9.15
N TYR A 562 -6.04 -35.57 -8.04
CA TYR A 562 -5.52 -36.94 -7.93
C TYR A 562 -6.14 -37.90 -8.94
N ASP A 563 -7.44 -37.76 -9.23
CA ASP A 563 -8.15 -38.63 -10.18
C ASP A 563 -7.83 -38.31 -11.65
N ILE A 564 -7.11 -37.22 -11.92
CA ILE A 564 -6.93 -36.65 -13.27
C ILE A 564 -5.48 -36.78 -13.75
N THR A 565 -4.50 -36.61 -12.86
CA THR A 565 -3.07 -36.59 -13.20
C THR A 565 -2.22 -37.47 -12.27
N THR A 566 -0.93 -37.64 -12.62
CA THR A 566 -0.01 -38.55 -11.92
C THR A 566 0.46 -38.00 -10.58
N PHE A 567 0.43 -38.85 -9.54
CA PHE A 567 0.84 -38.54 -8.17
C PHE A 567 2.21 -37.82 -8.05
N SER A 568 3.20 -38.22 -8.86
CA SER A 568 4.57 -37.67 -8.78
C SER A 568 4.69 -36.19 -9.20
N LYS A 569 3.61 -35.57 -9.68
CA LYS A 569 3.57 -34.17 -10.14
C LYS A 569 2.70 -33.28 -9.24
N LEU A 570 2.10 -33.83 -8.19
CA LEU A 570 1.19 -33.11 -7.29
C LEU A 570 1.85 -32.89 -5.93
N PHE A 571 1.78 -31.66 -5.44
CA PHE A 571 2.35 -31.26 -4.15
C PHE A 571 1.39 -30.34 -3.39
N THR A 572 1.50 -30.34 -2.06
CA THR A 572 0.77 -29.42 -1.18
C THR A 572 1.72 -28.69 -0.26
N MET A 573 1.61 -27.36 -0.20
CA MET A 573 2.51 -26.49 0.57
C MET A 573 1.75 -25.27 1.08
N SER A 574 2.32 -24.50 2.01
CA SER A 574 1.85 -23.11 2.21
C SER A 574 2.20 -22.26 0.97
N LEU A 575 1.53 -21.11 0.79
CA LEU A 575 1.84 -20.21 -0.32
C LEU A 575 3.31 -19.76 -0.29
N GLU A 576 3.81 -19.36 0.88
CA GLU A 576 5.20 -18.93 1.06
C GLU A 576 6.21 -20.06 0.78
N GLU A 577 5.92 -21.28 1.23
CA GLU A 577 6.75 -22.45 0.93
C GLU A 577 6.77 -22.76 -0.57
N ALA A 578 5.59 -22.73 -1.22
CA ALA A 578 5.46 -22.95 -2.66
C ALA A 578 6.31 -21.93 -3.43
N LEU A 579 6.20 -20.65 -3.10
CA LEU A 579 6.96 -19.57 -3.74
C LEU A 579 8.48 -19.73 -3.54
N ASN A 580 8.92 -20.11 -2.33
CA ASN A 580 10.32 -20.43 -2.05
C ASN A 580 10.83 -21.63 -2.87
N VAL A 581 10.01 -22.67 -3.02
CA VAL A 581 10.37 -23.88 -3.76
C VAL A 581 10.46 -23.60 -5.26
N VAL A 582 9.46 -22.95 -5.84
CA VAL A 582 9.45 -22.66 -7.28
C VAL A 582 10.57 -21.71 -7.68
N THR A 583 10.91 -20.74 -6.83
CA THR A 583 12.00 -19.80 -7.14
C THR A 583 13.40 -20.41 -7.03
N LYS A 584 13.59 -21.47 -6.24
CA LYS A 584 14.90 -22.09 -6.02
C LYS A 584 15.14 -23.37 -6.81
N LEU A 585 14.08 -24.16 -7.05
CA LEU A 585 14.20 -25.51 -7.62
C LEU A 585 13.63 -25.64 -9.03
N TYR A 586 12.86 -24.66 -9.49
CA TYR A 586 12.18 -24.69 -10.79
C TYR A 586 12.45 -23.42 -11.60
N ASP A 587 13.66 -22.88 -11.52
CA ASP A 587 14.08 -21.69 -12.27
C ASP A 587 14.28 -21.93 -13.77
N ASP A 588 14.34 -23.20 -14.19
CA ASP A 588 14.33 -23.67 -15.57
C ASP A 588 12.92 -23.83 -16.17
N ARG A 589 11.86 -23.56 -15.39
CA ARG A 589 10.46 -23.72 -15.78
C ARG A 589 9.72 -22.39 -15.76
N LEU A 590 8.64 -22.34 -16.53
CA LEU A 590 7.64 -21.29 -16.39
C LEU A 590 6.81 -21.53 -15.13
N ILE A 591 6.83 -20.56 -14.22
CA ILE A 591 6.03 -20.57 -13.01
C ILE A 591 4.73 -19.81 -13.26
N LEU A 592 3.60 -20.47 -13.02
CA LEU A 592 2.26 -19.94 -13.23
C LEU A 592 1.54 -19.86 -11.90
N VAL A 593 1.28 -18.65 -11.41
CA VAL A 593 0.46 -18.44 -10.20
C VAL A 593 -0.96 -18.12 -10.62
N VAL A 594 -1.92 -18.97 -10.22
CA VAL A 594 -3.31 -18.90 -10.71
C VAL A 594 -4.33 -19.33 -9.66
N GLY A 595 -5.59 -18.95 -9.86
CA GLY A 595 -6.73 -19.43 -9.07
C GLY A 595 -7.41 -18.36 -8.21
N SER A 596 -6.72 -17.24 -7.93
CA SER A 596 -7.25 -16.15 -7.10
C SER A 596 -6.47 -14.86 -7.28
N PHE A 597 -7.17 -13.73 -7.42
CA PHE A 597 -6.57 -12.40 -7.36
C PHE A 597 -5.98 -12.06 -5.99
N TYR A 598 -6.55 -12.59 -4.90
CA TYR A 598 -6.22 -12.15 -3.54
C TYR A 598 -4.83 -12.58 -3.04
N VAL A 599 -4.15 -13.51 -3.74
CA VAL A 599 -2.75 -13.86 -3.43
C VAL A 599 -1.74 -12.97 -4.18
N TYR A 600 -2.21 -12.08 -5.07
CA TYR A 600 -1.33 -11.25 -5.91
C TYR A 600 -0.39 -10.37 -5.08
N LYS A 601 -0.92 -9.74 -4.02
CA LYS A 601 -0.13 -8.94 -3.09
C LYS A 601 1.01 -9.74 -2.47
N ASP A 602 0.69 -10.89 -1.88
CA ASP A 602 1.65 -11.73 -1.17
C ASP A 602 2.76 -12.20 -2.11
N VAL A 603 2.42 -12.50 -3.37
CA VAL A 603 3.39 -12.89 -4.39
C VAL A 603 4.31 -11.72 -4.78
N GLN A 604 3.77 -10.51 -4.97
CA GLN A 604 4.57 -9.32 -5.27
C GLN A 604 5.52 -8.95 -4.11
N GLU A 605 5.03 -8.99 -2.87
CA GLU A 605 5.84 -8.73 -1.67
C GLU A 605 6.96 -9.77 -1.50
N PHE A 606 6.65 -11.04 -1.77
CA PHE A 606 7.65 -12.11 -1.79
C PHE A 606 8.75 -11.83 -2.83
N LEU A 607 8.37 -11.44 -4.04
CA LEU A 607 9.32 -11.12 -5.11
C LEU A 607 10.16 -9.87 -4.82
N SER A 608 9.60 -8.85 -4.17
CA SER A 608 10.38 -7.68 -3.77
C SER A 608 11.45 -8.02 -2.73
N ASN A 609 11.14 -8.92 -1.79
CA ASN A 609 12.07 -9.34 -0.73
C ASN A 609 13.23 -10.22 -1.23
N ILE A 610 13.16 -10.75 -2.45
CA ILE A 610 14.23 -11.56 -3.06
C ILE A 610 15.14 -10.72 -3.95
N LYS A 611 14.69 -9.54 -4.39
CA LYS A 611 15.48 -8.62 -5.22
C LYS A 611 16.48 -7.78 -4.40
N ASP A 612 16.27 -7.67 -3.08
CA ASP A 612 17.19 -7.11 -2.09
C ASP A 612 18.10 -8.20 -1.50
#